data_AF-A0A0F7PBX7-F1
#
_entry.id   AF-A0A0F7PBX7-F1
#
_cell.length_a   1.000
_cell.length_b   1.000
_cell.length_c   1.000
_cell.angle_alpha   90.00
_cell.angle_beta   90.00
_cell.angle_gamma   90.00
#
_symmetry.space_group_name_H-M   'P 1'
#
loop_
_entity.id
_entity.type
_entity.pdbx_description
1 polymer ?
#
loop_
_entity_poly.entity_id
_entity_poly.type
_entity_poly.pdbx_seq_one_letter_code
_entity_poly.pdbx_strand_id
1 'polypeptide(L)'
;MVPKCGRAFDILDRDTVLGYPMGYSDVEADDYSEREDWRGRKVHLLGASPPKQYAVMQELTQPNLRDDPPANIVGVDWNGPHKMAYLGEYWSRDGWQPADHLSIRNTVRKSLEEIKQYWQDRGVWPETEPIDLYGPAVEEPNELIYMDQGGDPIGTREDLEAAYVERYEEYGRIAFLSEHAKKRWEYYEGLTLAD
;
A
#
# COMPACT_ATOMS: atom_id res chain seq x y z
N MET A 1 -0.15 17.29 -0.08
CA MET A 1 0.55 18.18 0.89
C MET A 1 -0.17 18.13 2.22
N VAL A 2 0.51 18.16 3.37
CA VAL A 2 -0.13 18.11 4.70
C VAL A 2 -0.05 19.50 5.36
N PRO A 3 -1.04 20.38 5.16
CA PRO A 3 -1.04 21.69 5.82
C PRO A 3 -1.24 21.48 7.33
N LYS A 4 -0.32 22.05 8.13
CA LYS A 4 -0.31 21.92 9.58
C LYS A 4 -0.74 23.21 10.30
N CYS A 5 -1.07 24.26 9.54
CA CYS A 5 -1.56 25.51 10.07
C CYS A 5 -2.64 26.10 9.14
N GLY A 6 -3.57 26.88 9.69
CA GLY A 6 -4.67 27.47 8.92
C GLY A 6 -4.19 28.35 7.76
N ARG A 7 -3.14 29.14 7.96
CA ARG A 7 -2.58 30.03 6.92
C ARG A 7 -2.05 29.28 5.68
N ALA A 8 -1.72 28.00 5.80
CA ALA A 8 -1.33 27.20 4.64
C ALA A 8 -2.48 27.06 3.63
N PHE A 9 -3.74 27.14 4.07
CA PHE A 9 -4.91 27.01 3.21
C PHE A 9 -5.13 28.22 2.30
N ASP A 10 -4.62 29.40 2.69
CA ASP A 10 -4.62 30.61 1.86
C ASP A 10 -3.55 30.58 0.76
N ILE A 11 -2.47 29.82 1.00
CA ILE A 11 -1.33 29.71 0.09
C ILE A 11 -1.56 28.61 -0.95
N LEU A 12 -2.20 27.51 -0.52
CA LEU A 12 -2.39 26.33 -1.35
C LEU A 12 -3.63 26.45 -2.22
N ASP A 13 -3.45 26.20 -3.52
CA ASP A 13 -4.52 26.18 -4.51
C ASP A 13 -5.66 25.23 -4.11
N ARG A 14 -6.91 25.59 -4.45
CA ARG A 14 -8.10 24.83 -4.07
C ARG A 14 -8.14 23.42 -4.66
N ASP A 15 -7.53 23.20 -5.81
CA ASP A 15 -7.46 21.89 -6.47
C ASP A 15 -6.34 20.99 -5.94
N THR A 16 -5.46 21.50 -5.06
CA THR A 16 -4.44 20.69 -4.41
C THR A 16 -5.07 19.64 -3.51
N VAL A 17 -4.63 18.38 -3.63
CA VAL A 17 -5.00 17.31 -2.69
C VAL A 17 -4.24 17.49 -1.38
N LEU A 18 -5.01 17.70 -0.30
CA LEU A 18 -4.50 17.92 1.04
C LEU A 18 -4.55 16.62 1.84
N GLY A 19 -3.47 16.28 2.52
CA GLY A 19 -3.40 15.15 3.42
C GLY A 19 -3.93 15.55 4.78
N TYR A 20 -5.08 15.02 5.19
CA TYR A 20 -5.64 15.22 6.52
C TYR A 20 -4.93 14.29 7.51
N PRO A 21 -4.13 14.83 8.44
CA PRO A 21 -3.31 14.01 9.33
C PRO A 21 -4.16 13.37 10.44
N MET A 22 -4.21 12.04 10.50
CA MET A 22 -4.89 11.29 11.56
C MET A 22 -3.88 10.64 12.51
N GLY A 23 -2.91 11.44 12.96
CA GLY A 23 -1.80 11.01 13.81
C GLY A 23 -2.22 10.63 15.25
N TYR A 24 -1.24 10.15 16.02
CA TYR A 24 -1.45 9.68 17.41
C TYR A 24 -1.28 10.76 18.48
N SER A 25 -0.89 11.99 18.12
CA SER A 25 -0.59 13.03 19.10
C SER A 25 -1.82 13.90 19.34
N ASP A 26 -2.16 14.09 20.62
CA ASP A 26 -3.20 15.02 21.06
C ASP A 26 -2.64 16.46 21.26
N VAL A 27 -1.37 16.69 20.91
CA VAL A 27 -0.71 17.99 21.03
C VAL A 27 -0.57 18.61 19.65
N GLU A 28 -1.29 19.70 19.44
CA GLU A 28 -1.28 20.48 18.21
C GLU A 28 -0.64 21.85 18.46
N ALA A 29 -0.17 22.49 17.39
CA ALA A 29 0.30 23.88 17.47
C ALA A 29 -0.89 24.83 17.68
N ASP A 30 -0.68 26.00 18.27
CA ASP A 30 -1.76 26.96 18.54
C ASP A 30 -2.48 27.44 17.26
N ASP A 31 -1.81 27.39 16.10
CA ASP A 31 -2.34 27.82 14.80
C ASP A 31 -2.72 26.64 13.88
N TYR A 32 -2.96 25.46 14.48
CA TYR A 32 -3.34 24.26 13.73
C TYR A 32 -4.62 24.46 12.91
N SER A 33 -4.74 23.73 11.80
CA SER A 33 -5.93 23.87 10.95
C SER A 33 -7.17 23.30 11.62
N GLU A 34 -8.27 24.04 11.51
CA GLU A 34 -9.57 23.64 12.03
C GLU A 34 -10.33 22.81 11.00
N ARG A 35 -11.43 22.16 11.42
CA ARG A 35 -12.21 21.25 10.56
C ARG A 35 -12.77 21.98 9.32
N GLU A 36 -13.15 23.23 9.53
CA GLU A 36 -13.71 24.15 8.54
C GLU A 36 -12.74 24.42 7.39
N ASP A 37 -11.43 24.44 7.66
CA ASP A 37 -10.40 24.69 6.64
C ASP A 37 -10.37 23.60 5.56
N TRP A 38 -10.76 22.37 5.94
CA TRP A 38 -10.75 21.20 5.06
C TRP A 38 -12.02 21.04 4.23
N ARG A 39 -13.11 21.71 4.62
CA ARG A 39 -14.39 21.66 3.92
C ARG A 39 -14.31 22.35 2.56
N GLY A 40 -14.94 21.76 1.54
CA GLY A 40 -14.81 22.19 0.15
C GLY A 40 -13.42 21.99 -0.48
N ARG A 41 -12.52 21.20 0.15
CA ARG A 41 -11.20 20.83 -0.39
C ARG A 41 -11.17 19.37 -0.83
N LYS A 42 -10.18 19.01 -1.66
CA LYS A 42 -9.82 17.61 -1.96
C LYS A 42 -8.95 17.07 -0.83
N VAL A 43 -9.40 16.01 -0.15
CA VAL A 43 -8.79 15.50 1.07
C VAL A 43 -8.42 14.03 0.94
N HIS A 44 -7.19 13.69 1.30
CA HIS A 44 -6.70 12.33 1.45
C HIS A 44 -6.45 12.08 2.96
N LEU A 45 -7.10 11.09 3.56
CA LEU A 45 -6.93 10.79 4.99
C LEU A 45 -5.64 10.02 5.24
N LEU A 46 -4.77 10.52 6.10
CA LEU A 46 -3.44 9.93 6.36
C LEU A 46 -3.37 9.30 7.74
N GLY A 47 -3.39 7.97 7.77
CA GLY A 47 -3.32 7.15 8.97
C GLY A 47 -4.68 6.75 9.53
N ALA A 48 -4.65 6.21 10.75
CA ALA A 48 -5.78 5.69 11.52
C ALA A 48 -6.52 4.49 10.88
N SER A 49 -7.26 3.75 11.72
CA SER A 49 -8.02 2.58 11.29
C SER A 49 -9.33 2.97 10.57
N PRO A 50 -9.94 2.06 9.79
CA PRO A 50 -11.16 2.35 9.03
C PRO A 50 -12.30 2.97 9.87
N PRO A 51 -12.57 2.55 11.13
CA PRO A 51 -13.59 3.19 11.96
C PRO A 51 -13.31 4.66 12.28
N LYS A 52 -12.04 4.99 12.54
CA LYS A 52 -11.64 6.37 12.80
C LYS A 52 -11.69 7.20 11.52
N GLN A 53 -11.22 6.63 10.41
CA GLN A 53 -11.30 7.26 9.09
C GLN A 53 -12.77 7.55 8.72
N TYR A 54 -13.68 6.60 8.93
CA TYR A 54 -15.10 6.80 8.65
C TYR A 54 -15.72 7.89 9.52
N ALA A 55 -15.38 7.96 10.81
CA ALA A 55 -15.83 9.05 11.67
C ALA A 55 -15.41 10.42 11.13
N VAL A 56 -14.14 10.58 10.72
CA VAL A 56 -13.65 11.82 10.11
C VAL A 56 -14.33 12.10 8.76
N MET A 57 -14.57 11.09 7.93
CA MET A 57 -15.36 11.27 6.71
C MET A 57 -16.73 11.86 7.02
N GLN A 58 -17.43 11.34 8.04
CA GLN A 58 -18.74 11.87 8.43
C GLN A 58 -18.61 13.33 8.88
N GLU A 59 -17.63 13.67 9.71
CA GLU A 59 -17.40 15.04 10.18
C GLU A 59 -17.13 16.02 9.04
N LEU A 60 -16.33 15.61 8.04
CA LEU A 60 -15.93 16.48 6.93
C LEU A 60 -16.96 16.56 5.79
N THR A 61 -17.90 15.62 5.71
CA THR A 61 -18.84 15.52 4.56
C THR A 61 -20.30 15.71 4.93
N GLN A 62 -20.72 15.47 6.17
CA GLN A 62 -22.12 15.66 6.56
C GLN A 62 -22.50 17.16 6.56
N PRO A 63 -23.79 17.48 6.35
CA PRO A 63 -24.30 18.83 6.52
C PRO A 63 -24.01 19.36 7.93
N ASN A 64 -23.79 20.66 8.03
CA ASN A 64 -23.56 21.35 9.31
C ASN A 64 -24.43 22.62 9.40
N LEU A 65 -24.48 23.23 10.58
CA LEU A 65 -25.31 24.43 10.83
C LEU A 65 -24.86 25.68 10.06
N ARG A 66 -23.64 25.67 9.53
CA ARG A 66 -23.03 26.78 8.79
C ARG A 66 -23.24 26.66 7.28
N ASP A 67 -23.84 25.55 6.82
CA ASP A 67 -24.01 25.22 5.41
C ASP A 67 -22.69 25.20 4.63
N ASP A 68 -21.59 24.82 5.30
CA ASP A 68 -20.28 24.73 4.64
C ASP A 68 -20.29 23.57 3.63
N PRO A 69 -19.66 23.70 2.44
CA PRO A 69 -19.61 22.62 1.46
C PRO A 69 -18.91 21.38 2.03
N PRO A 70 -19.32 20.15 1.65
CA PRO A 70 -18.63 18.95 2.08
C PRO A 70 -17.20 18.92 1.54
N ALA A 71 -16.27 18.30 2.28
CA ALA A 71 -14.97 17.94 1.72
C ALA A 71 -15.13 16.86 0.63
N ASN A 72 -14.26 16.89 -0.38
CA ASN A 72 -14.16 15.83 -1.38
C ASN A 72 -13.08 14.83 -0.93
N ILE A 73 -13.50 13.72 -0.33
CA ILE A 73 -12.57 12.67 0.12
C ILE A 73 -12.12 11.87 -1.10
N VAL A 74 -10.84 12.00 -1.47
CA VAL A 74 -10.26 11.40 -2.69
C VAL A 74 -9.39 10.18 -2.40
N GLY A 75 -9.12 9.86 -1.14
CA GLY A 75 -8.34 8.68 -0.77
C GLY A 75 -8.13 8.51 0.73
N VAL A 76 -7.67 7.33 1.09
CA VAL A 76 -7.26 6.97 2.45
C VAL A 76 -5.94 6.20 2.39
N ASP A 77 -5.10 6.41 3.38
CA ASP A 77 -3.83 5.70 3.57
C ASP A 77 -3.73 5.23 5.02
N TRP A 78 -3.37 3.96 5.21
CA TRP A 78 -3.05 3.44 6.53
C TRP A 78 -2.11 2.22 6.44
N ASN A 79 -0.88 2.40 6.92
CA ASN A 79 0.15 1.35 6.98
C ASN A 79 -0.05 0.30 8.09
N GLY A 80 -1.15 0.37 8.85
CA GLY A 80 -1.42 -0.53 9.98
C GLY A 80 -1.40 -2.02 9.61
N PRO A 81 -2.10 -2.47 8.55
CA PRO A 81 -2.11 -3.86 8.12
C PRO A 81 -0.72 -4.46 7.92
N HIS A 82 0.17 -3.70 7.27
CA HIS A 82 1.53 -4.17 7.01
C HIS A 82 2.37 -4.20 8.28
N LYS A 83 2.27 -3.15 9.12
CA LYS A 83 2.97 -3.10 10.41
C LYS A 83 2.57 -4.27 11.32
N MET A 84 1.27 -4.52 11.46
CA MET A 84 0.76 -5.54 12.39
C MET A 84 0.94 -6.96 11.87
N ALA A 85 1.06 -7.15 10.56
CA ALA A 85 1.40 -8.45 10.01
C ALA A 85 2.76 -8.99 10.50
N TYR A 86 3.74 -8.10 10.76
CA TYR A 86 5.02 -8.49 11.39
C TYR A 86 4.89 -8.85 12.87
N LEU A 87 3.80 -8.44 13.51
CA LEU A 87 3.46 -8.78 14.88
C LEU A 87 2.51 -9.98 14.96
N GLY A 88 2.24 -10.64 13.83
CA GLY A 88 1.37 -11.81 13.79
C GLY A 88 -0.11 -11.47 13.92
N GLU A 89 -0.54 -10.27 13.52
CA GLU A 89 -1.95 -9.87 13.60
C GLU A 89 -2.50 -9.32 12.28
N TYR A 90 -3.76 -9.63 11.98
CA TYR A 90 -4.53 -9.00 10.90
C TYR A 90 -5.63 -8.11 11.47
N TRP A 91 -6.01 -7.08 10.72
CA TRP A 91 -7.11 -6.19 11.12
C TRP A 91 -8.47 -6.81 10.78
N SER A 92 -9.42 -6.77 11.71
CA SER A 92 -10.85 -6.99 11.45
C SER A 92 -11.71 -5.87 12.05
N ARG A 93 -13.02 -5.90 11.73
CA ARG A 93 -14.01 -4.99 12.35
C ARG A 93 -14.09 -5.09 13.88
N ASP A 94 -13.67 -6.23 14.44
CA ASP A 94 -13.68 -6.52 15.87
C ASP A 94 -12.31 -6.25 16.55
N GLY A 95 -11.35 -5.69 15.80
CA GLY A 95 -10.01 -5.36 16.29
C GLY A 95 -8.93 -6.22 15.65
N TRP A 96 -7.73 -6.20 16.24
CA TRP A 96 -6.62 -7.04 15.80
C TRP A 96 -6.89 -8.50 16.13
N GLN A 97 -6.65 -9.38 15.17
CA GLN A 97 -6.88 -10.81 15.28
C GLN A 97 -5.56 -11.56 15.07
N PRO A 98 -5.31 -12.65 15.80
CA PRO A 98 -4.09 -13.43 15.64
C PRO A 98 -4.01 -14.07 14.24
N ALA A 99 -2.80 -14.11 13.70
CA ALA A 99 -2.49 -14.52 12.33
C ALA A 99 -1.29 -15.48 12.26
N ASP A 100 -0.94 -16.14 13.37
CA ASP A 100 0.22 -17.06 13.46
C ASP A 100 0.22 -18.18 12.41
N HIS A 101 -0.95 -18.48 11.85
CA HIS A 101 -1.17 -19.50 10.83
C HIS A 101 -1.00 -18.99 9.38
N LEU A 102 -0.72 -17.69 9.19
CA LEU A 102 -0.61 -17.03 7.89
C LEU A 102 0.79 -16.47 7.66
N SER A 103 1.24 -16.48 6.40
CA SER A 103 2.42 -15.71 6.00
C SER A 103 2.12 -14.20 6.04
N ILE A 104 3.14 -13.35 6.18
CA ILE A 104 3.00 -11.89 6.19
C ILE A 104 2.14 -11.38 5.01
N ARG A 105 2.40 -11.89 3.79
CA ARG A 105 1.63 -11.53 2.59
C ARG A 105 0.14 -11.88 2.74
N ASN A 106 -0.17 -13.07 3.25
CA ASN A 106 -1.55 -13.49 3.48
C ASN A 106 -2.21 -12.72 4.62
N THR A 107 -1.48 -12.38 5.68
CA THR A 107 -1.95 -11.55 6.80
C THR A 107 -2.33 -10.13 6.34
N VAL A 108 -1.48 -9.52 5.50
CA VAL A 108 -1.78 -8.22 4.87
C VAL A 108 -3.01 -8.33 3.97
N ARG A 109 -3.06 -9.34 3.09
CA ARG A 109 -4.20 -9.57 2.20
C ARG A 109 -5.51 -9.71 2.99
N LYS A 110 -5.51 -10.53 4.04
CA LYS A 110 -6.69 -10.74 4.90
C LYS A 110 -7.15 -9.44 5.55
N SER A 111 -6.22 -8.62 6.05
CA SER A 111 -6.56 -7.30 6.59
C SER A 111 -7.21 -6.39 5.53
N LEU A 112 -6.67 -6.36 4.31
CA LEU A 112 -7.22 -5.55 3.22
C LEU A 112 -8.60 -6.03 2.77
N GLU A 113 -8.85 -7.34 2.77
CA GLU A 113 -10.18 -7.92 2.52
C GLU A 113 -11.20 -7.47 3.57
N GLU A 114 -10.84 -7.51 4.86
CA GLU A 114 -11.70 -7.02 5.95
C GLU A 114 -11.95 -5.50 5.83
N ILE A 115 -10.92 -4.72 5.50
CA ILE A 115 -11.03 -3.27 5.28
C ILE A 115 -11.97 -2.97 4.12
N LYS A 116 -11.81 -3.68 2.99
CA LYS A 116 -12.69 -3.56 1.83
C LYS A 116 -14.14 -3.82 2.22
N GLN A 117 -14.42 -4.94 2.89
CA GLN A 117 -15.77 -5.26 3.34
C GLN A 117 -16.34 -4.19 4.27
N TYR A 118 -15.54 -3.69 5.21
CA TYR A 118 -15.95 -2.63 6.13
C TYR A 118 -16.43 -1.36 5.39
N TRP A 119 -15.74 -0.99 4.31
CA TRP A 119 -16.08 0.18 3.49
C TRP A 119 -17.25 -0.06 2.55
N GLN A 120 -17.37 -1.27 1.98
CA GLN A 120 -18.52 -1.67 1.17
C GLN A 120 -19.81 -1.65 2.00
N ASP A 121 -19.78 -2.18 3.23
CA ASP A 121 -20.91 -2.16 4.18
C ASP A 121 -21.42 -0.73 4.48
N ARG A 122 -20.63 0.30 4.19
CA ARG A 122 -20.92 1.72 4.42
C ARG A 122 -21.15 2.52 3.13
N GLY A 123 -21.12 1.86 1.97
CA GLY A 123 -21.26 2.52 0.68
C GLY A 123 -20.13 3.50 0.35
N VAL A 124 -18.96 3.36 0.98
CA VAL A 124 -17.77 4.20 0.71
C VAL A 124 -16.94 3.60 -0.42
N TRP A 125 -16.79 2.27 -0.42
CA TRP A 125 -16.07 1.56 -1.47
C TRP A 125 -17.03 1.17 -2.59
N PRO A 126 -16.72 1.43 -3.87
CA PRO A 126 -17.59 1.09 -4.98
C PRO A 126 -17.74 -0.43 -5.11
N GLU A 127 -18.90 -0.90 -5.55
CA GLU A 127 -19.11 -2.33 -5.81
C GLU A 127 -18.34 -2.81 -7.06
N THR A 128 -17.91 -1.88 -7.91
CA THR A 128 -17.18 -2.17 -9.14
C THR A 128 -15.67 -2.14 -8.90
N GLU A 129 -14.97 -3.20 -9.28
CA GLU A 129 -13.51 -3.26 -9.21
C GLU A 129 -12.88 -2.63 -10.46
N PRO A 130 -11.64 -2.11 -10.37
CA PRO A 130 -10.92 -1.61 -11.53
C PRO A 130 -10.84 -2.60 -12.70
N ILE A 131 -10.72 -3.90 -12.41
CA ILE A 131 -10.69 -4.95 -13.45
C ILE A 131 -12.00 -5.04 -14.24
N ASP A 132 -13.14 -4.71 -13.63
CA ASP A 132 -14.44 -4.70 -14.29
C ASP A 132 -14.55 -3.51 -15.26
N LEU A 133 -13.88 -2.39 -14.94
CA LEU A 133 -13.92 -1.16 -15.73
C LEU A 133 -12.86 -1.12 -16.84
N TYR A 134 -11.66 -1.58 -16.53
CA TYR A 134 -10.47 -1.42 -17.37
C TYR A 134 -10.01 -2.73 -18.01
N GLY A 135 -10.65 -3.85 -17.66
CA GLY A 135 -10.24 -5.18 -18.09
C GLY A 135 -9.05 -5.72 -17.27
N PRO A 136 -8.56 -6.94 -17.58
CA PRO A 136 -7.39 -7.49 -16.94
C PRO A 136 -6.17 -6.59 -17.16
N ALA A 137 -5.20 -6.65 -16.24
CA ALA A 137 -3.93 -5.95 -16.39
C ALA A 137 -3.32 -6.28 -17.77
N VAL A 138 -3.06 -5.24 -18.56
CA VAL A 138 -2.56 -5.37 -19.94
C VAL A 138 -1.04 -5.51 -19.99
N GLU A 139 -0.35 -5.19 -18.89
CA GLU A 139 1.07 -5.46 -18.68
C GLU A 139 1.22 -6.60 -17.69
N GLU A 140 1.77 -7.73 -18.16
CA GLU A 140 2.38 -8.70 -17.27
C GLU A 140 3.68 -8.10 -16.72
N PRO A 141 4.03 -8.35 -15.44
CA PRO A 141 5.28 -7.83 -14.88
C PRO A 141 6.47 -8.19 -15.75
N ASN A 142 7.24 -7.19 -16.19
CA ASN A 142 8.52 -7.39 -16.90
C ASN A 142 9.57 -8.12 -16.04
N GLU A 143 9.32 -8.28 -14.74
CA GLU A 143 10.15 -9.07 -13.84
C GLU A 143 9.65 -10.52 -13.82
N LEU A 144 10.29 -11.34 -14.65
CA LEU A 144 10.40 -12.77 -14.43
C LEU A 144 11.14 -13.01 -13.11
N ILE A 145 10.45 -12.90 -11.98
CA ILE A 145 10.82 -13.67 -10.79
C ILE A 145 10.46 -15.12 -11.16
N TYR A 146 11.44 -15.85 -11.70
CA TYR A 146 11.27 -17.19 -12.25
C TYR A 146 10.56 -18.12 -11.27
N MET A 147 9.44 -18.69 -11.72
CA MET A 147 8.86 -19.94 -11.23
C MET A 147 9.54 -21.12 -11.96
N ASP A 148 9.96 -22.12 -11.20
CA ASP A 148 10.44 -23.41 -11.69
C ASP A 148 9.36 -24.14 -12.52
N GLN A 149 9.74 -24.69 -13.67
CA GLN A 149 8.92 -25.59 -14.47
C GLN A 149 9.55 -26.99 -14.54
N GLY A 150 9.63 -27.66 -13.39
CA GLY A 150 9.57 -29.12 -13.36
C GLY A 150 10.68 -29.86 -12.61
N GLY A 151 11.12 -29.38 -11.45
CA GLY A 151 11.94 -30.19 -10.54
C GLY A 151 12.18 -29.53 -9.18
N ASP A 152 11.22 -29.75 -8.27
CA ASP A 152 10.99 -29.15 -6.95
C ASP A 152 11.07 -27.60 -6.86
N PRO A 153 9.93 -26.93 -6.57
CA PRO A 153 9.88 -25.47 -6.53
C PRO A 153 10.79 -24.91 -5.45
N ILE A 154 11.49 -23.81 -5.78
CA ILE A 154 12.21 -22.99 -4.81
C ILE A 154 11.19 -22.49 -3.78
N GLY A 155 11.22 -23.09 -2.59
CA GLY A 155 10.18 -22.94 -1.58
C GLY A 155 10.48 -21.88 -0.52
N THR A 156 11.76 -21.53 -0.32
CA THR A 156 12.19 -20.64 0.76
C THR A 156 13.21 -19.58 0.30
N ARG A 157 13.49 -18.60 1.18
CA ARG A 157 14.48 -17.54 0.93
C ARG A 157 15.91 -18.03 1.13
N GLU A 158 16.15 -19.00 2.03
CA GLU A 158 17.45 -19.66 2.16
C GLU A 158 17.85 -20.45 0.90
N ASP A 159 16.88 -20.98 0.15
CA ASP A 159 17.14 -21.63 -1.16
C ASP A 159 17.63 -20.62 -2.21
N LEU A 160 17.29 -19.34 -2.04
CA LEU A 160 17.80 -18.23 -2.84
C LEU A 160 19.25 -17.87 -2.46
N GLU A 161 19.66 -18.11 -1.21
CA GLU A 161 21.03 -17.87 -0.71
C GLU A 161 22.03 -18.93 -1.21
N ALA A 162 21.54 -20.10 -1.64
CA ALA A 162 22.32 -21.14 -2.30
C ALA A 162 22.42 -20.99 -3.83
N ALA A 163 21.76 -19.98 -4.41
CA ALA A 163 21.83 -19.70 -5.83
C ALA A 163 23.22 -19.18 -6.22
N TYR A 164 23.73 -19.63 -7.38
CA TYR A 164 25.00 -19.15 -7.89
C TYR A 164 24.76 -17.78 -8.53
N VAL A 165 25.10 -16.72 -7.81
CA VAL A 165 24.94 -15.35 -8.31
C VAL A 165 26.26 -14.85 -8.88
N GLU A 166 26.22 -14.29 -10.08
CA GLU A 166 27.39 -13.74 -10.74
C GLU A 166 27.06 -12.46 -11.51
N ARG A 167 28.06 -11.59 -11.68
CA ARG A 167 27.91 -10.37 -12.47
C ARG A 167 28.61 -10.50 -13.83
N TYR A 168 27.86 -10.22 -14.89
CA TYR A 168 28.36 -10.19 -16.26
C TYR A 168 28.33 -8.77 -16.82
N GLU A 169 29.26 -8.46 -17.71
CA GLU A 169 29.41 -7.11 -18.28
C GLU A 169 28.15 -6.65 -19.01
N GLU A 170 27.52 -7.54 -19.78
CA GLU A 170 26.37 -7.23 -20.62
C GLU A 170 25.03 -7.29 -19.86
N TYR A 171 24.91 -8.19 -18.88
CA TYR A 171 23.62 -8.54 -18.28
C TYR A 171 23.47 -8.16 -16.80
N GLY A 172 24.51 -7.58 -16.18
CA GLY A 172 24.46 -7.27 -14.76
C GLY A 172 24.46 -8.54 -13.89
N ARG A 173 23.71 -8.53 -12.78
CA ARG A 173 23.70 -9.68 -11.83
C ARG A 173 22.65 -10.70 -12.23
N ILE A 174 23.07 -11.95 -12.39
CA ILE A 174 22.21 -13.09 -12.71
C ILE A 174 22.39 -14.17 -11.64
N ALA A 175 21.31 -14.86 -11.28
CA ALA A 175 21.31 -16.00 -10.38
C ALA A 175 21.03 -17.30 -11.14
N PHE A 176 21.79 -18.35 -10.84
CA PHE A 176 21.63 -19.68 -11.44
C PHE A 176 21.29 -20.73 -10.39
N LEU A 177 20.46 -21.70 -10.80
CA LEU A 177 20.02 -22.84 -10.00
C LEU A 177 21.19 -23.77 -9.58
N SER A 178 22.29 -23.81 -10.34
CA SER A 178 23.50 -24.57 -10.01
C SER A 178 24.73 -24.07 -10.77
N GLU A 179 25.92 -24.41 -10.29
CA GLU A 179 27.19 -24.11 -10.98
C GLU A 179 27.25 -24.71 -12.40
N HIS A 180 26.64 -25.89 -12.59
CA HIS A 180 26.62 -26.55 -13.90
C HIS A 180 25.73 -25.79 -14.89
N ALA A 181 24.58 -25.29 -14.45
CA ALA A 181 23.70 -24.45 -15.27
C ALA A 181 24.38 -23.13 -15.66
N LYS A 182 25.08 -22.49 -14.70
CA LYS A 182 25.93 -21.32 -14.94
C LYS A 182 26.98 -21.60 -16.03
N LYS A 183 27.84 -22.61 -15.83
CA LYS A 183 28.93 -22.98 -16.76
C LYS A 183 28.43 -23.34 -18.16
N ARG A 184 27.31 -24.04 -18.26
CA ARG A 184 26.70 -24.38 -19.55
C ARG A 184 26.25 -23.11 -20.28
N TRP A 185 25.61 -22.18 -19.58
CA TRP A 185 25.11 -20.95 -20.18
C TRP A 185 26.25 -20.00 -20.56
N GLU A 186 27.27 -19.83 -19.71
CA GLU A 186 28.50 -19.10 -20.02
C GLU A 186 29.18 -19.61 -21.29
N TYR A 187 29.22 -20.93 -21.47
CA TYR A 187 29.80 -21.56 -22.65
C TYR A 187 29.00 -21.31 -23.93
N TYR A 188 27.66 -21.32 -23.88
CA TYR A 188 26.82 -21.12 -25.06
C TYR A 188 26.68 -19.64 -25.46
N GLU A 189 26.61 -18.74 -24.49
CA GLU A 189 26.39 -17.31 -24.71
C GLU A 189 27.71 -16.50 -24.74
N GLY A 190 28.86 -17.14 -24.53
CA GLY A 190 30.18 -16.49 -24.62
C GLY A 190 30.37 -15.37 -23.59
N LEU A 191 29.80 -15.54 -22.40
CA LEU A 191 29.72 -14.47 -21.41
C LEU A 191 31.08 -14.15 -20.77
N THR A 192 31.32 -12.86 -20.58
CA THR A 192 32.50 -12.36 -19.86
C THR A 192 32.07 -11.84 -18.48
N LEU A 193 32.77 -12.33 -17.44
CA LEU A 193 32.57 -11.88 -16.08
C LEU A 193 32.98 -10.42 -15.94
N ALA A 194 32.19 -9.62 -15.24
CA ALA A 194 32.57 -8.26 -14.88
C ALA A 194 33.52 -8.29 -13.67
N ASP A 195 34.58 -7.47 -13.71
CA ASP A 195 35.49 -7.24 -12.57
C ASP A 195 34.76 -6.72 -11.30
#